data_AF-A0A955MDA2-F1
#
_entry.id   AF-A0A955MDA2-F1
#
_cell.length_a   1.000
_cell.length_b   1.000
_cell.length_c   1.000
_cell.angle_alpha   90.00
_cell.angle_beta   90.00
_cell.angle_gamma   90.00
#
_symmetry.space_group_name_H-M   'P 1'
#
loop_
_entity.id
_entity.type
_entity.pdbx_description
1 polymer ?
#
loop_
_entity_poly.entity_id
_entity_poly.type
_entity_poly.pdbx_seq_one_letter_code
_entity_poly.pdbx_strand_id
1 'polypeptide(L)'
;KLAKEGYVDIAAVGNEVMYRKDLTEEELLGYIARVKEALPGTTVGYVDAYYEFSVRPNITAACDVILANCYPYWESCHIDYSLMHAKQMYYQALHAGQGKKVIITETGWPSQGTGLGDAQPSMENALRYFLNIQQWSAQDGIEVFYFSSFDEAWKVGAEGDVGAYWGLWDARENLKF
;
A
#
# COMPACT_ATOMS: atom_id res chain seq x y z
N LYS A 1 6.34 -23.91 -3.67
CA LYS A 1 6.55 -24.37 -5.06
C LYS A 1 6.92 -23.19 -5.95
N LEU A 2 6.02 -22.22 -6.17
CA LEU A 2 6.26 -21.01 -6.98
C LEU A 2 7.57 -20.26 -6.65
N ALA A 3 7.81 -19.94 -5.37
CA ALA A 3 9.03 -19.23 -4.96
C ALA A 3 10.31 -20.04 -5.22
N LYS A 4 10.27 -21.36 -5.06
CA LYS A 4 11.42 -22.25 -5.37
C LYS A 4 11.63 -22.44 -6.88
N GLU A 5 10.59 -22.20 -7.67
CA GLU A 5 10.61 -22.23 -9.14
C GLU A 5 11.01 -20.88 -9.74
N GLY A 6 11.27 -19.85 -8.91
CA GLY A 6 11.73 -18.54 -9.37
C GLY A 6 10.64 -17.59 -9.87
N TYR A 7 9.36 -17.90 -9.61
CA TYR A 7 8.22 -17.05 -10.01
C TYR A 7 7.83 -15.99 -8.97
N VAL A 8 8.57 -15.88 -7.86
CA VAL A 8 8.26 -14.94 -6.76
C VAL A 8 9.46 -14.03 -6.56
N ASP A 9 9.26 -12.76 -6.88
CA ASP A 9 10.26 -11.72 -6.64
C ASP A 9 10.31 -11.32 -5.16
N ILE A 10 9.13 -11.12 -4.55
CA ILE A 10 8.97 -10.69 -3.15
C ILE A 10 7.87 -11.52 -2.49
N ALA A 11 8.13 -12.01 -1.27
CA ALA A 11 7.13 -12.64 -0.41
C ALA A 11 6.69 -11.66 0.69
N ALA A 12 5.43 -11.19 0.60
CA ALA A 12 4.80 -10.39 1.65
C ALA A 12 4.18 -11.30 2.72
N VAL A 13 4.55 -11.11 3.99
CA VAL A 13 4.07 -11.93 5.12
C VAL A 13 3.03 -11.18 5.93
N GLY A 14 1.81 -11.11 5.41
CA GLY A 14 0.70 -10.37 6.01
C GLY A 14 0.46 -9.00 5.35
N ASN A 15 -0.76 -8.49 5.55
CA ASN A 15 -1.20 -7.18 5.10
C ASN A 15 -1.97 -6.49 6.22
N GLU A 16 -1.47 -5.37 6.74
CA GLU A 16 -2.09 -4.55 7.79
C GLU A 16 -2.43 -5.29 9.09
N VAL A 17 -1.65 -6.31 9.42
CA VAL A 17 -1.84 -7.15 10.61
C VAL A 17 -1.67 -6.33 11.90
N MET A 18 -0.69 -5.43 11.96
CA MET A 18 -0.44 -4.59 13.13
C MET A 18 -1.47 -3.46 13.22
N TYR A 19 -1.79 -2.82 12.08
CA TYR A 19 -2.86 -1.82 12.02
C TYR A 19 -4.21 -2.38 12.51
N ARG A 20 -4.60 -3.56 12.02
CA ARG A 20 -5.86 -4.22 12.42
C ARG A 20 -5.78 -4.94 13.78
N LYS A 21 -4.57 -5.09 14.33
CA LYS A 21 -4.29 -5.82 15.58
C LYS A 21 -4.73 -7.29 15.51
N ASP A 22 -4.61 -7.88 14.32
CA ASP A 22 -5.01 -9.28 14.06
C ASP A 22 -4.07 -10.27 14.78
N LEU A 23 -2.79 -9.91 14.93
CA LEU A 23 -1.77 -10.69 15.64
C LEU A 23 -0.94 -9.79 16.56
N THR A 24 -0.24 -10.41 17.49
CA THR A 24 0.85 -9.76 18.23
C THR A 24 2.11 -9.59 17.36
N GLU A 25 2.97 -8.65 17.74
CA GLU A 25 4.26 -8.42 17.07
C GLU A 25 5.15 -9.69 17.07
N GLU A 26 5.14 -10.46 18.16
CA GLU A 26 5.91 -11.71 18.29
C GLU A 26 5.43 -12.79 17.31
N GLU A 27 4.11 -12.97 17.17
CA GLU A 27 3.53 -13.93 16.23
C GLU A 27 3.89 -13.57 14.78
N LEU A 28 3.78 -12.29 14.40
CA LEU A 28 4.16 -11.84 13.07
C LEU A 28 5.66 -12.06 12.80
N LEU A 29 6.53 -11.71 13.75
CA LEU A 29 7.97 -11.97 13.64
C LEU A 29 8.27 -13.47 13.48
N GLY A 30 7.55 -14.33 14.19
CA GLY A 30 7.64 -15.77 14.04
C GLY A 30 7.28 -16.24 12.63
N TYR A 31 6.20 -15.69 12.04
CA TYR A 31 5.83 -16.00 10.66
C TYR A 31 6.85 -15.49 9.64
N ILE A 32 7.37 -14.27 9.81
CA ILE A 32 8.43 -13.72 8.93
C ILE A 32 9.65 -14.62 8.98
N ALA A 33 10.12 -15.00 10.18
CA ALA A 33 11.28 -15.88 10.35
C ALA A 33 11.06 -17.25 9.66
N ARG A 34 9.88 -17.85 9.85
CA ARG A 34 9.52 -19.12 9.21
C ARG A 34 9.53 -19.04 7.67
N VAL A 35 9.04 -17.95 7.10
CA VAL A 35 9.04 -17.75 5.63
C VAL A 35 10.46 -17.56 5.11
N LYS A 36 11.29 -16.76 5.81
CA LYS A 36 12.70 -16.56 5.44
C LYS A 36 13.50 -17.86 5.51
N GLU A 37 13.27 -18.70 6.51
CA GLU A 37 13.90 -20.02 6.61
C GLU A 37 13.48 -20.95 5.45
N ALA A 38 12.19 -20.92 5.07
CA ALA A 38 11.68 -21.75 3.99
C ALA A 38 12.12 -21.29 2.60
N LEU A 39 12.43 -19.99 2.42
CA LEU A 39 12.73 -19.31 1.16
C LEU A 39 14.00 -18.45 1.25
N PRO A 40 15.20 -19.02 1.53
CA PRO A 40 16.42 -18.26 1.82
C PRO A 40 16.97 -17.40 0.66
N GLY A 41 16.43 -17.54 -0.56
CA GLY A 41 16.80 -16.76 -1.74
C GLY A 41 15.74 -15.77 -2.21
N THR A 42 14.61 -15.65 -1.50
CA THR A 42 13.51 -14.74 -1.85
C THR A 42 13.52 -13.55 -0.91
N THR A 43 13.35 -12.34 -1.43
CA THR A 43 13.17 -11.13 -0.61
C THR A 43 11.87 -11.23 0.17
N VAL A 44 11.94 -11.09 1.51
CA VAL A 44 10.77 -11.15 2.37
C VAL A 44 10.46 -9.79 2.96
N GLY A 45 9.20 -9.35 2.84
CA GLY A 45 8.71 -8.11 3.40
C GLY A 45 7.43 -8.30 4.19
N TYR A 46 6.95 -7.22 4.78
CA TYR A 46 5.68 -7.13 5.47
C TYR A 46 4.94 -5.90 4.95
N VAL A 47 3.63 -6.02 4.70
CA VAL A 47 2.78 -4.93 4.21
C VAL A 47 1.98 -4.34 5.37
N ASP A 48 2.06 -3.02 5.55
CA ASP A 48 1.23 -2.30 6.52
C ASP A 48 1.16 -0.80 6.20
N ALA A 49 0.34 -0.06 6.95
CA ALA A 49 0.36 1.39 6.98
C ALA A 49 1.78 1.91 7.24
N TYR A 50 2.22 2.89 6.44
CA TYR A 50 3.58 3.41 6.43
C TYR A 50 4.18 3.74 7.81
N TYR A 51 3.36 4.20 8.76
CA TYR A 51 3.82 4.61 10.09
C TYR A 51 4.13 3.43 11.01
N GLU A 52 3.57 2.23 10.78
CA GLU A 52 3.83 1.05 11.62
C GLU A 52 5.32 0.71 11.61
N PHE A 53 6.02 0.92 10.49
CA PHE A 53 7.46 0.69 10.40
C PHE A 53 8.29 1.64 11.30
N SER A 54 7.78 2.84 11.58
CA SER A 54 8.41 3.77 12.53
C SER A 54 8.15 3.37 13.98
N VAL A 55 6.95 2.83 14.27
CA VAL A 55 6.52 2.43 15.61
C VAL A 55 7.05 1.05 16.00
N ARG A 56 7.34 0.19 15.02
CA ARG A 56 7.71 -1.23 15.18
C ARG A 56 9.10 -1.54 14.61
N PRO A 57 10.18 -1.02 15.21
CA PRO A 57 11.53 -1.20 14.67
C PRO A 57 11.98 -2.66 14.56
N ASN A 58 11.46 -3.58 15.37
CA ASN A 58 11.79 -5.01 15.26
C ASN A 58 11.21 -5.64 13.98
N ILE A 59 9.98 -5.30 13.62
CA ILE A 59 9.35 -5.74 12.36
C ILE A 59 10.13 -5.16 11.17
N THR A 60 10.42 -3.85 11.24
CA THR A 60 11.24 -3.16 10.24
C THR A 60 12.61 -3.81 10.09
N ALA A 61 13.25 -4.21 11.19
CA ALA A 61 14.54 -4.92 11.20
C ALA A 61 14.45 -6.32 10.56
N ALA A 62 13.36 -7.05 10.79
CA ALA A 62 13.16 -8.41 10.27
C ALA A 62 12.93 -8.47 8.75
N CYS A 63 12.36 -7.43 8.17
CA CYS A 63 12.06 -7.33 6.74
C CYS A 63 13.32 -7.06 5.89
N ASP A 64 13.39 -7.63 4.68
CA ASP A 64 14.43 -7.32 3.68
C ASP A 64 14.06 -6.07 2.86
N VAL A 65 12.75 -5.85 2.67
CA VAL A 65 12.15 -4.71 1.98
C VAL A 65 10.95 -4.21 2.79
N ILE A 66 10.74 -2.89 2.81
CA ILE A 66 9.58 -2.28 3.44
C ILE A 66 8.47 -2.14 2.39
N LEU A 67 7.29 -2.67 2.69
CA LEU A 67 6.14 -2.61 1.82
C LEU A 67 5.08 -1.73 2.50
N ALA A 68 4.96 -0.48 2.05
CA ALA A 68 4.18 0.55 2.74
C ALA A 68 2.89 0.87 1.99
N ASN A 69 1.77 0.82 2.70
CA ASN A 69 0.50 1.37 2.24
C ASN A 69 0.45 2.87 2.58
N CYS A 70 0.20 3.69 1.57
CA CYS A 70 0.22 5.15 1.64
C CYS A 70 -1.08 5.71 1.07
N TYR A 71 -2.07 5.97 1.91
CA TYR A 71 -3.39 6.47 1.49
C TYR A 71 -3.73 7.84 2.09
N PRO A 72 -3.41 8.95 1.39
CA PRO A 72 -3.85 10.28 1.81
C PRO A 72 -5.38 10.40 1.98
N TYR A 73 -6.16 9.65 1.20
CA TYR A 73 -7.62 9.63 1.27
C TYR A 73 -8.12 9.26 2.68
N TRP A 74 -7.57 8.19 3.26
CA TRP A 74 -7.98 7.69 4.57
C TRP A 74 -7.55 8.60 5.73
N GLU A 75 -6.68 9.58 5.46
CA GLU A 75 -6.26 10.60 6.41
C GLU A 75 -6.95 11.96 6.18
N SER A 76 -8.10 11.95 5.47
CA SER A 76 -8.91 13.14 5.21
C SER A 76 -8.18 14.25 4.43
N CYS A 77 -7.12 13.92 3.70
CA CYS A 77 -6.30 14.89 2.98
C CYS A 77 -7.05 15.43 1.75
N HIS A 78 -7.04 16.74 1.53
CA HIS A 78 -7.57 17.34 0.30
C HIS A 78 -6.73 16.95 -0.94
N ILE A 79 -7.36 16.81 -2.11
CA ILE A 79 -6.70 16.36 -3.35
C ILE A 79 -5.50 17.25 -3.76
N ASP A 80 -5.54 18.55 -3.46
CA ASP A 80 -4.45 19.47 -3.79
C ASP A 80 -3.18 19.23 -2.97
N TYR A 81 -3.29 18.61 -1.80
CA TYR A 81 -2.17 18.31 -0.90
C TYR A 81 -1.80 16.83 -0.89
N SER A 82 -2.58 15.97 -1.56
CA SER A 82 -2.45 14.52 -1.46
C SER A 82 -1.11 13.99 -1.95
N LEU A 83 -0.52 14.56 -3.01
CA LEU A 83 0.81 14.17 -3.48
C LEU A 83 1.90 14.48 -2.45
N MET A 84 1.85 15.66 -1.83
CA MET A 84 2.81 16.04 -0.79
C MET A 84 2.67 15.12 0.43
N HIS A 85 1.44 14.77 0.79
CA HIS A 85 1.17 13.85 1.88
C HIS A 85 1.68 12.44 1.58
N ALA A 86 1.41 11.90 0.38
CA ALA A 86 1.95 10.60 -0.05
C ALA A 86 3.49 10.57 -0.03
N LYS A 87 4.15 11.66 -0.44
CA LYS A 87 5.61 11.83 -0.31
C LYS A 87 6.06 11.75 1.15
N GLN A 88 5.37 12.45 2.05
CA GLN A 88 5.69 12.43 3.47
C GLN A 88 5.56 11.02 4.06
N MET A 89 4.48 10.30 3.72
CA MET A 89 4.27 8.91 4.14
C MET A 89 5.43 8.00 3.68
N TYR A 90 5.78 8.09 2.39
CA TYR A 90 6.90 7.34 1.81
C TYR A 90 8.23 7.64 2.50
N TYR A 91 8.57 8.92 2.70
CA TYR A 91 9.83 9.30 3.34
C TYR A 91 9.89 8.92 4.82
N GLN A 92 8.75 8.88 5.52
CA GLN A 92 8.69 8.33 6.87
C GLN A 92 9.02 6.84 6.89
N ALA A 93 8.42 6.05 5.98
CA ALA A 93 8.76 4.63 5.84
C ALA A 93 10.23 4.43 5.42
N LEU A 94 10.75 5.27 4.51
CA LEU A 94 12.15 5.25 4.07
C LEU A 94 13.12 5.53 5.22
N HIS A 95 12.80 6.51 6.07
CA HIS A 95 13.59 6.81 7.25
C HIS A 95 13.60 5.64 8.24
N ALA A 96 12.43 5.06 8.51
CA ALA A 96 12.30 3.88 9.35
C ALA A 96 13.07 2.68 8.79
N GLY A 97 13.10 2.51 7.47
CA GLY A 97 13.80 1.42 6.79
C GLY A 97 15.33 1.41 6.94
N GLN A 98 15.95 2.49 7.43
CA GLN A 98 17.40 2.57 7.71
C GLN A 98 18.29 2.07 6.55
N GLY A 99 17.97 2.47 5.32
CA GLY A 99 18.69 2.09 4.10
C GLY A 99 18.11 0.90 3.35
N LYS A 100 17.07 0.25 3.87
CA LYS A 100 16.28 -0.72 3.13
C LYS A 100 15.44 -0.04 2.05
N LYS A 101 15.23 -0.75 0.96
CA LYS A 101 14.31 -0.33 -0.11
C LYS A 101 12.88 -0.26 0.45
N VAL A 102 12.13 0.75 0.00
CA VAL A 102 10.70 0.89 0.24
C VAL A 102 9.95 0.77 -1.07
N ILE A 103 8.88 -0.01 -1.08
CA ILE A 103 7.91 -0.09 -2.17
C ILE A 103 6.58 0.41 -1.62
N ILE A 104 5.92 1.32 -2.34
CA ILE A 104 4.53 1.69 -2.01
C ILE A 104 3.65 0.57 -2.54
N THR A 105 3.13 -0.29 -1.67
CA THR A 105 2.34 -1.46 -2.07
C THR A 105 0.89 -1.15 -2.32
N GLU A 106 0.39 -0.09 -1.72
CA GLU A 106 -0.96 0.37 -1.98
C GLU A 106 -1.04 1.89 -1.86
N THR A 107 -1.65 2.50 -2.86
CA THR A 107 -2.07 3.90 -2.85
C THR A 107 -3.12 4.11 -3.93
N GLY A 108 -4.11 4.96 -3.68
CA GLY A 108 -5.18 5.19 -4.65
C GLY A 108 -6.09 6.32 -4.22
N TRP A 109 -7.12 6.57 -5.03
CA TRP A 109 -8.17 7.52 -4.69
C TRP A 109 -9.51 7.07 -5.31
N PRO A 110 -10.59 6.97 -4.52
CA PRO A 110 -11.88 6.48 -5.01
C PRO A 110 -12.55 7.49 -5.95
N SER A 111 -13.13 6.99 -7.05
CA SER A 111 -13.82 7.85 -8.02
C SER A 111 -15.25 8.22 -7.61
N GLN A 112 -15.83 7.50 -6.64
CA GLN A 112 -17.21 7.64 -6.16
C GLN A 112 -17.31 7.23 -4.69
N GLY A 113 -18.45 7.53 -4.06
CA GLY A 113 -18.78 7.19 -2.68
C GLY A 113 -18.78 8.40 -1.74
N THR A 114 -18.73 8.16 -0.44
CA THR A 114 -18.80 9.18 0.60
C THR A 114 -17.42 9.73 0.93
N GLY A 115 -17.29 11.06 0.91
CA GLY A 115 -16.04 11.74 1.31
C GLY A 115 -15.71 11.61 2.79
N LEU A 116 -14.41 11.70 3.10
CA LEU A 116 -13.88 11.66 4.45
C LEU A 116 -13.16 12.98 4.76
N GLY A 117 -13.80 13.85 5.54
CA GLY A 117 -13.29 15.20 5.79
C GLY A 117 -13.08 15.97 4.48
N ASP A 118 -11.87 16.45 4.20
CA ASP A 118 -11.54 17.15 2.96
C ASP A 118 -11.20 16.20 1.79
N ALA A 119 -11.09 14.90 2.04
CA ALA A 119 -10.88 13.89 1.01
C ALA A 119 -12.19 13.57 0.28
N GLN A 120 -12.40 14.19 -0.87
CA GLN A 120 -13.62 14.02 -1.66
C GLN A 120 -13.40 13.05 -2.83
N PRO A 121 -14.18 11.95 -2.95
CA PRO A 121 -14.14 11.07 -4.11
C PRO A 121 -14.77 11.74 -5.33
N SER A 122 -14.10 11.64 -6.48
CA SER A 122 -14.65 12.03 -7.77
C SER A 122 -13.78 11.45 -8.90
N MET A 123 -14.32 11.31 -10.11
CA MET A 123 -13.52 10.90 -11.26
C MET A 123 -12.32 11.83 -11.50
N GLU A 124 -12.53 13.14 -11.33
CA GLU A 124 -11.47 14.14 -11.48
C GLU A 124 -10.37 13.94 -10.43
N ASN A 125 -10.73 13.76 -9.15
CA ASN A 125 -9.75 13.58 -8.08
C ASN A 125 -9.01 12.25 -8.22
N ALA A 126 -9.69 11.17 -8.61
CA ALA A 126 -9.08 9.89 -8.89
C ALA A 126 -8.02 9.98 -10.00
N LEU A 127 -8.37 10.60 -11.13
CA LEU A 127 -7.45 10.79 -12.25
C LEU A 127 -6.28 11.72 -11.88
N ARG A 128 -6.56 12.84 -11.19
CA ARG A 128 -5.51 13.76 -10.72
C ARG A 128 -4.53 13.05 -9.78
N TYR A 129 -5.03 12.25 -8.85
CA TYR A 129 -4.19 11.48 -7.95
C TYR A 129 -3.33 10.45 -8.69
N PHE A 130 -3.95 9.67 -9.58
CA PHE A 130 -3.24 8.69 -10.41
C PHE A 130 -2.09 9.32 -11.21
N LEU A 131 -2.35 10.39 -11.96
CA LEU A 131 -1.34 11.06 -12.77
C LEU A 131 -0.19 11.61 -11.91
N ASN A 132 -0.51 12.22 -10.77
CA ASN A 132 0.48 12.76 -9.85
C ASN A 132 1.40 11.67 -9.28
N ILE A 133 0.83 10.53 -8.85
CA ILE A 133 1.60 9.40 -8.33
C ILE A 133 2.47 8.77 -9.42
N GLN A 134 1.92 8.52 -10.61
CA GLN A 134 2.69 7.94 -11.72
C GLN A 134 3.83 8.85 -12.17
N GLN A 135 3.59 10.16 -12.26
CA GLN A 135 4.62 11.13 -12.62
C GLN A 135 5.73 11.18 -11.56
N TRP A 136 5.36 11.25 -10.28
CA TRP A 136 6.33 11.27 -9.19
C TRP A 136 7.15 9.97 -9.12
N SER A 137 6.48 8.81 -9.21
CA SER A 137 7.12 7.49 -9.23
C SER A 137 8.16 7.38 -10.35
N ALA A 138 7.82 7.82 -11.57
CA ALA A 138 8.72 7.80 -12.71
C ALA A 138 9.91 8.77 -12.56
N GLN A 139 9.68 9.96 -11.98
CA GLN A 139 10.72 10.97 -11.77
C GLN A 139 11.76 10.54 -10.73
N ASP A 140 11.29 9.96 -9.63
CA ASP A 140 12.14 9.65 -8.47
C ASP A 140 12.59 8.19 -8.43
N GLY A 141 12.14 7.36 -9.40
CA GLY A 141 12.47 5.93 -9.47
C GLY A 141 11.85 5.12 -8.32
N ILE A 142 10.65 5.50 -7.88
CA ILE A 142 9.95 4.86 -6.75
C ILE A 142 9.03 3.77 -7.28
N GLU A 143 9.14 2.56 -6.72
CA GLU A 143 8.25 1.46 -7.07
C GLU A 143 6.90 1.59 -6.36
N VAL A 144 5.82 1.53 -7.14
CA VAL A 144 4.45 1.73 -6.67
C VAL A 144 3.53 0.67 -7.29
N PHE A 145 2.76 0.01 -6.45
CA PHE A 145 1.56 -0.73 -6.84
C PHE A 145 0.34 0.16 -6.60
N TYR A 146 -0.19 0.74 -7.69
CA TYR A 146 -1.38 1.58 -7.60
C TYR A 146 -2.62 0.72 -7.35
N PHE A 147 -3.42 1.14 -6.38
CA PHE A 147 -4.64 0.46 -5.97
C PHE A 147 -5.86 1.16 -6.60
N SER A 148 -6.60 0.52 -7.51
CA SER A 148 -6.41 -0.85 -8.01
C SER A 148 -6.69 -0.95 -9.52
N SER A 149 -6.51 -2.16 -10.09
CA SER A 149 -6.80 -2.37 -11.51
C SER A 149 -8.29 -2.21 -11.81
N PHE A 150 -9.18 -2.83 -11.04
CA PHE A 150 -10.63 -2.85 -11.30
C PHE A 150 -11.43 -2.43 -10.08
N ASP A 151 -12.60 -1.84 -10.30
CA ASP A 151 -13.60 -1.62 -9.27
C ASP A 151 -14.07 -2.96 -8.68
N GLU A 152 -14.04 -3.07 -7.35
CA GLU A 152 -14.31 -4.30 -6.62
C GLU A 152 -15.64 -4.18 -5.86
N ALA A 153 -16.75 -4.40 -6.58
CA ALA A 153 -18.12 -4.18 -6.06
C ALA A 153 -18.46 -4.93 -4.75
N TRP A 154 -17.69 -5.95 -4.37
CA TRP A 154 -17.87 -6.71 -3.14
C TRP A 154 -17.27 -6.05 -1.88
N LYS A 155 -16.50 -4.95 -2.02
CA LYS A 155 -15.79 -4.27 -0.90
C LYS A 155 -16.62 -3.28 -0.08
N VAL A 156 -17.88 -3.07 -0.43
CA VAL A 156 -18.79 -2.09 0.23
C VAL A 156 -18.95 -2.33 1.74
N GLY A 157 -18.71 -3.56 2.22
CA GLY A 157 -18.85 -3.92 3.63
C GLY A 157 -17.72 -3.40 4.52
N ALA A 158 -16.46 -3.66 4.17
CA ALA A 158 -15.30 -3.40 5.03
C ALA A 158 -14.79 -1.95 4.95
N GLU A 159 -14.91 -1.33 3.78
CA GLU A 159 -14.33 -0.01 3.47
C GLU A 159 -15.40 1.09 3.28
N GLY A 160 -16.67 0.78 3.55
CA GLY A 160 -17.79 1.66 3.24
C GLY A 160 -18.08 1.73 1.73
N ASP A 161 -18.92 2.69 1.32
CA ASP A 161 -19.39 2.81 -0.06
C ASP A 161 -18.27 3.11 -1.08
N VAL A 162 -17.18 3.74 -0.65
CA VAL A 162 -16.00 4.02 -1.48
C VAL A 162 -15.21 2.78 -1.87
N GLY A 163 -15.27 1.71 -1.07
CA GLY A 163 -14.49 0.47 -1.29
C GLY A 163 -14.69 -0.16 -2.67
N ALA A 164 -15.83 0.09 -3.30
CA ALA A 164 -16.15 -0.42 -4.62
C ALA A 164 -15.49 0.35 -5.77
N TYR A 165 -14.90 1.53 -5.56
CA TYR A 165 -14.66 2.51 -6.62
C TYR A 165 -13.20 2.96 -6.80
N TRP A 166 -12.23 2.13 -6.42
CA TRP A 166 -10.79 2.41 -6.47
C TRP A 166 -10.11 2.03 -7.80
N GLY A 167 -10.82 1.34 -8.69
CA GLY A 167 -10.25 0.84 -9.94
C GLY A 167 -9.92 1.93 -10.94
N LEU A 168 -8.90 1.69 -11.77
CA LEU A 168 -8.69 2.40 -13.04
C LEU A 168 -9.72 1.98 -14.10
N TRP A 169 -10.21 0.74 -13.99
CA TRP A 169 -11.27 0.15 -14.80
C TRP A 169 -12.50 -0.09 -13.94
N ASP A 170 -13.69 -0.05 -14.54
CA ASP A 170 -14.92 -0.47 -13.88
C ASP A 170 -14.99 -2.01 -13.74
N ALA A 171 -15.99 -2.51 -13.02
CA ALA A 171 -16.19 -3.95 -12.80
C ALA A 171 -16.55 -4.74 -14.08
N ARG A 172 -16.69 -4.07 -15.23
CA ARG A 172 -16.97 -4.63 -16.55
C ARG A 172 -15.80 -4.45 -17.52
N GLU A 173 -14.62 -4.13 -17.00
CA GLU A 173 -13.40 -3.94 -17.79
C GLU A 173 -13.49 -2.78 -18.79
N ASN A 174 -14.29 -1.74 -18.49
CA ASN A 174 -14.24 -0.46 -19.20
C ASN A 174 -13.36 0.53 -18.47
N LEU A 175 -12.53 1.27 -19.22
CA LEU A 175 -11.64 2.27 -18.65
C LEU A 175 -12.46 3.45 -18.11
N LYS A 176 -12.12 3.95 -16.91
CA LYS A 176 -12.87 5.03 -16.25
C LYS A 176 -12.45 6.44 -16.69
N PHE A 177 -11.28 6.57 -17.33
CA PHE A 177 -10.73 7.85 -17.81
C PHE A 177 -9.94 7.67 -19.10
#